data_AF-A0A369ZPR1-F1
#
_entry.id   AF-A0A369ZPR1-F1
#
_cell.length_a   1.000
_cell.length_b   1.000
_cell.length_c   1.000
_cell.angle_alpha   90.00
_cell.angle_beta   90.00
_cell.angle_gamma   90.00
#
_symmetry.space_group_name_H-M   'P 1'
#
loop_
_entity.id
_entity.type
_entity.pdbx_description
1 polymer ?
#
loop_
_entity_poly.entity_id
_entity_poly.type
_entity_poly.pdbx_seq_one_letter_code
_entity_poly.pdbx_strand_id
1 'polypeptide(L)' 'MYLFDTNVISEIRGLKFGKCNIGVKEWLSTISLEQIYTNLIVIMELERGVLGMERKDPQQGEILKILSIWV' A
#
# COMPACT_ATOMS: atom_id res chain seq x y z
N MET A 1 -17.43 6.81 -0.24
CA MET A 1 -16.83 5.50 -0.56
C MET A 1 -15.75 5.71 -1.59
N TYR A 2 -14.60 5.08 -1.43
CA TYR A 2 -13.42 5.22 -2.27
C TYR A 2 -12.90 3.84 -2.64
N LEU A 3 -12.53 3.67 -3.90
CA LEU A 3 -11.84 2.48 -4.39
C LEU A 3 -10.38 2.85 -4.62
N PHE A 4 -9.47 2.30 -3.83
CA PHE A 4 -8.05 2.61 -3.89
C PHE A 4 -7.37 1.75 -4.96
N ASP A 5 -6.53 2.44 -5.74
CA ASP A 5 -5.62 1.85 -6.71
C ASP A 5 -4.26 1.56 -6.07
N THR A 6 -3.41 0.82 -6.79
CA THR A 6 -2.08 0.37 -6.36
C THR A 6 -1.19 1.52 -5.92
N ASN A 7 -1.28 2.69 -6.57
CA ASN A 7 -0.48 3.87 -6.22
C ASN A 7 -0.81 4.43 -4.81
N VAL A 8 -2.09 4.57 -4.47
CA VAL A 8 -2.56 5.09 -3.18
C VAL A 8 -2.18 4.10 -2.08
N ILE A 9 -2.39 2.80 -2.30
CA ILE A 9 -1.99 1.78 -1.31
C ILE A 9 -0.47 1.77 -1.14
N SER A 10 0.30 1.94 -2.21
CA SER A 10 1.77 2.02 -2.13
C SER A 10 2.23 3.26 -1.35
N GLU A 11 1.58 4.39 -1.53
CA GLU A 11 1.86 5.64 -0.79
C GLU A 11 1.56 5.47 0.71
N ILE A 12 0.43 4.85 1.04
CA ILE A 12 0.00 4.54 2.42
C ILE A 12 1.03 3.66 3.14
N ARG A 13 1.67 2.71 2.46
CA ARG A 13 2.75 1.90 3.05
C ARG A 13 3.94 2.76 3.51
N GLY A 14 4.15 3.91 2.87
CA GLY A 14 5.13 4.91 3.26
C GLY A 14 4.84 5.59 4.61
N LEU A 15 3.61 5.52 5.13
CA LEU A 15 3.25 6.13 6.43
C LEU A 15 4.10 5.58 7.57
N LYS A 16 4.34 4.26 7.59
CA LYS A 16 5.15 3.62 8.65
C LYS A 16 6.61 4.07 8.66
N PHE A 17 7.09 4.66 7.57
CA PHE A 17 8.47 5.14 7.42
C PHE A 17 8.57 6.67 7.33
N GLY A 18 7.46 7.39 7.54
CA GLY A 18 7.44 8.85 7.39
C GLY A 18 7.67 9.33 5.96
N LYS A 19 7.44 8.46 4.96
CA LYS A 19 7.67 8.75 3.53
C LYS A 19 6.40 9.06 2.74
N CYS A 20 5.23 8.94 3.36
CA CYS A 20 3.95 9.23 2.71
C CYS A 20 3.80 10.75 2.49
N ASN A 21 3.31 11.11 1.31
CA ASN A 21 2.95 12.46 0.95
C ASN A 21 1.98 13.09 1.96
N ILE A 22 2.27 14.34 2.35
CA ILE A 22 1.49 15.07 3.36
C ILE A 22 0.03 15.22 2.93
N GLY A 23 -0.24 15.55 1.67
CA GLY A 23 -1.60 15.71 1.15
C GLY A 23 -2.39 14.40 1.16
N VAL A 24 -1.74 13.27 0.86
CA VAL A 24 -2.37 11.94 0.95
C VAL A 24 -2.68 11.59 2.41
N LYS A 25 -1.76 11.86 3.33
CA LYS A 25 -1.97 11.66 4.76
C LYS A 25 -3.12 12.51 5.32
N GLU A 26 -3.17 13.78 4.95
CA GLU A 26 -4.24 14.71 5.36
C GLU A 26 -5.58 14.31 4.78
N TRP A 27 -5.64 13.93 3.51
CA TRP A 27 -6.87 13.43 2.90
C TRP A 27 -7.36 12.14 3.56
N LEU A 28 -6.46 11.19 3.83
CA LEU A 28 -6.82 9.93 4.50
C LEU A 28 -7.40 10.13 5.89
N SER A 29 -6.97 11.17 6.63
CA SER A 29 -7.52 11.45 7.97
C SER A 29 -8.96 11.96 7.93
N THR A 30 -9.46 12.35 6.75
CA THR A 30 -10.85 12.78 6.55
C THR A 30 -11.81 11.63 6.21
N ILE A 31 -11.30 10.41 6.00
CA ILE A 31 -12.07 9.26 5.50
C ILE A 31 -12.14 8.17 6.56
N SER A 32 -13.34 7.59 6.75
CA SER A 32 -13.53 6.43 7.61
C SER A 32 -13.07 5.14 6.93
N LEU A 33 -12.48 4.19 7.67
CA LEU A 33 -11.98 2.93 7.12
C LEU A 33 -13.07 2.12 6.39
N GLU A 34 -14.33 2.19 6.86
CA GLU A 34 -15.48 1.51 6.25
C GLU A 34 -15.85 2.07 4.87
N GLN A 35 -15.28 3.22 4.49
CA GLN A 35 -15.46 3.81 3.18
C GLN A 35 -14.35 3.44 2.21
N ILE A 36 -13.33 2.70 2.63
CA ILE A 36 -12.16 2.34 1.84
C ILE A 36 -12.30 0.92 1.32
N TYR A 37 -12.19 0.79 0.01
CA TYR A 37 -12.26 -0.49 -0.70
C TYR A 37 -11.07 -0.60 -1.65
N THR A 38 -10.75 -1.82 -2.06
CA THR A 38 -9.90 -2.07 -3.24
C THR A 38 -10.43 -3.28 -3.99
N ASN A 39 -9.83 -3.63 -5.12
CA ASN A 39 -10.24 -4.77 -5.93
C ASN A 39 -9.14 -5.83 -6.00
N LEU A 40 -9.51 -7.04 -6.44
CA LEU A 40 -8.59 -8.18 -6.52
C LEU A 40 -7.40 -7.96 -7.47
N ILE A 41 -7.56 -7.10 -8.50
CA ILE A 41 -6.47 -6.79 -9.42
C ILE A 41 -5.39 -5.96 -8.73
N VAL A 42 -5.78 -4.98 -7.92
CA VAL A 42 -4.85 -4.19 -7.10
C VAL A 42 -4.09 -5.08 -6.11
N ILE A 43 -4.78 -6.04 -5.47
CA ILE A 43 -4.11 -7.03 -4.61
C ILE A 43 -3.05 -7.81 -5.39
N MET A 44 -3.41 -8.35 -6.56
CA MET A 44 -2.49 -9.10 -7.43
C MET A 44 -1.29 -8.25 -7.87
N GLU A 45 -1.49 -6.97 -8.19
CA GLU A 45 -0.39 -6.06 -8.55
C GLU A 45 0.59 -5.85 -7.39
N LEU A 46 0.06 -5.67 -6.17
CA LEU A 46 0.87 -5.49 -4.97
C LEU A 46 1.68 -6.76 -4.66
N GLU A 47 1.05 -7.94 -4.71
CA GLU A 47 1.73 -9.23 -4.50
C GLU A 47 2.82 -9.47 -5.55
N ARG A 48 2.52 -9.20 -6.82
CA ARG A 48 3.51 -9.27 -7.90
C ARG A 48 4.67 -8.31 -7.65
N GLY A 49 4.38 -7.11 -7.14
CA GLY A 49 5.39 -6.13 -6.74
C GLY A 49 6.29 -6.64 -5.61
N VAL A 50 5.72 -7.27 -4.58
CA VAL A 50 6.47 -7.90 -3.48
C VAL A 50 7.39 -9.00 -4.03
N LEU A 51 6.87 -9.95 -4.81
CA LEU A 51 7.65 -11.03 -5.41
C LEU A 51 8.78 -10.51 -6.32
N GLY A 52 8.49 -9.46 -7.09
CA GLY A 52 9.48 -8.81 -7.93
C GLY A 52 10.61 -8.19 -7.11
N MET A 53 10.27 -7.57 -5.98
CA MET A 53 11.27 -6.99 -5.08
C MET A 53 12.04 -8.06 -4.31
N GLU A 54 11.40 -9.12 -3.81
CA GLU A 54 12.09 -10.24 -3.15
C GLU A 54 13.20 -10.84 -4.04
N ARG A 55 13.00 -10.89 -5.36
CA ARG A 55 14.02 -11.35 -6.32
C ARG A 55 15.16 -10.36 -6.53
N LYS A 56 14.89 -9.06 -6.40
CA LYS A 56 15.85 -7.97 -6.68
C LYS A 56 16.64 -7.55 -5.43
N ASP A 57 15.93 -7.39 -4.33
CA ASP A 57 16.39 -6.97 -3.01
C ASP A 57 15.55 -7.73 -1.96
N PRO A 58 16.06 -8.86 -1.45
CA PRO A 58 15.34 -9.69 -0.48
C PRO A 58 14.94 -8.94 0.80
N GLN A 59 15.77 -8.00 1.26
CA GLN A 59 15.49 -7.24 2.48
C GLN A 59 14.31 -6.30 2.26
N GLN A 60 14.29 -5.56 1.15
CA GLN A 60 13.17 -4.70 0.79
C GLN A 60 11.90 -5.51 0.46
N GLY A 61 12.05 -6.67 -0.17
CA GLY A 61 10.96 -7.60 -0.43
C GLY A 61 10.24 -8.05 0.83
N GLU A 62 10.98 -8.48 1.86
CA GLU A 62 10.42 -8.89 3.14
C GLU A 62 9.70 -7.74 3.86
N ILE A 63 10.26 -6.52 3.79
CA ILE A 63 9.59 -5.32 4.32
C ILE A 63 8.23 -5.10 3.63
N LEU A 64 8.19 -5.17 2.30
CA LEU A 64 6.95 -5.00 1.54
C LEU A 64 5.94 -6.11 1.81
N LYS A 65 6.40 -7.34 2.04
CA LYS A 65 5.56 -8.49 2.40
C LYS A 65 4.84 -8.27 3.74
N ILE A 66 5.58 -7.88 4.78
CA ILE A 66 5.00 -7.58 6.10
C ILE A 66 3.96 -6.44 6.02
N LEU A 67 4.19 -5.46 5.16
CA LEU A 67 3.26 -4.35 4.92
C LEU A 67 2.04 -4.74 4.10
N SER A 68 2.11 -5.86 3.36
CA SER A 68 1.02 -6.35 2.51
C SER A 68 0.03 -7.24 3.26
N ILE A 69 0.37 -7.73 4.47
CA ILE A 69 -0.49 -8.58 5.31
C ILE A 69 -1.77 -7.88 5.79
N TRP A 70 -1.85 -6.55 5.63
CA TRP A 70 -2.92 -5.71 6.17
C TRP A 70 -3.90 -5.16 5.13
N VAL A 71 -3.81 -5.60 3.87
CA VAL A 71 -4.88 -5.37 2.88
C VAL A 71 -5.83 -6.56 2.92
#